data_AF-V6H9D3-F1
#
_entry.id   AF-V6H9D3-F1
#
_cell.length_a   1.000
_cell.length_b   1.000
_cell.length_c   1.000
_cell.angle_alpha   90.00
_cell.angle_beta   90.00
_cell.angle_gamma   90.00
#
_symmetry.space_group_name_H-M   'P 1'
#
loop_
_entity.id
_entity.type
_entity.pdbx_description
1 polymer ?
#
loop_
_entity_poly.entity_id
_entity_poly.type
_entity_poly.pdbx_seq_one_letter_code
_entity_poly.pdbx_strand_id
1 'polypeptide(L)'
;MTLQKEEWLERIYSLFQEEIRLYSEILELEIEKTAAVTKADGKSLEKIAKNTYELIVHASELERVRMSAMEEVHQSGCINSVQDIIPMTLTDFLNKLDRESGHKLKHLGTQLKDTVHKLKERIKANDRLIRTRQEFLQVTIEAMRENVKSGEVSTYEDDSPVTLRTPRKRSSVLVNASA
;
A
#
# COMPACT_ATOMS: atom_id res chain seq x y z
N MET A 1 -31.85 17.95 -30.06
CA MET A 1 -31.68 16.67 -29.33
C MET A 1 -30.30 16.07 -29.51
N THR A 2 -29.70 16.09 -30.71
CA THR A 2 -28.31 15.63 -30.95
C THR A 2 -27.28 16.45 -30.16
N LEU A 3 -27.25 17.78 -30.32
CA LEU A 3 -26.31 18.66 -29.59
C LEU A 3 -26.26 18.41 -28.07
N GLN A 4 -27.43 18.26 -27.43
CA GLN A 4 -27.53 17.96 -26.00
C GLN A 4 -26.98 16.57 -25.66
N LYS A 5 -27.13 15.60 -26.57
CA LYS A 5 -26.57 14.25 -26.43
C LYS A 5 -25.05 14.24 -26.52
N GLU A 6 -24.49 14.93 -27.51
CA GLU A 6 -23.05 15.06 -27.65
C GLU A 6 -22.41 15.75 -26.43
N GLU A 7 -23.05 16.79 -25.88
CA GLU A 7 -22.56 17.52 -24.70
C GLU A 7 -22.48 16.64 -23.43
N TRP A 8 -23.55 15.93 -23.06
CA TRP A 8 -23.51 15.11 -21.85
C TRP A 8 -22.59 13.90 -22.01
N LEU A 9 -22.52 13.35 -23.24
CA LEU A 9 -21.66 12.20 -23.51
C LEU A 9 -20.19 12.57 -23.39
N GLU A 10 -19.78 13.72 -23.93
CA GLU A 10 -18.42 14.25 -23.78
C GLU A 10 -18.10 14.54 -22.32
N ARG A 11 -19.04 15.12 -21.57
CA ARG A 11 -18.88 15.35 -20.13
C ARG A 11 -18.62 14.04 -19.39
N ILE A 12 -19.46 13.02 -19.56
CA ILE A 12 -19.27 11.72 -18.88
C ILE A 12 -17.98 11.03 -19.35
N TYR A 13 -17.65 11.12 -20.64
CA TYR A 13 -16.42 10.58 -21.20
C TYR A 13 -15.18 11.19 -20.54
N SER A 14 -15.13 12.52 -20.41
CA SER A 14 -14.02 13.22 -19.74
C SER A 14 -13.88 12.83 -18.27
N LEU A 15 -15.00 12.67 -17.55
CA LEU A 15 -14.99 12.23 -16.15
C LEU A 15 -14.41 10.82 -15.99
N PHE A 16 -14.78 9.90 -16.90
CA PHE A 16 -14.17 8.56 -16.93
C PHE A 16 -12.67 8.60 -17.18
N GLN A 17 -12.22 9.36 -18.18
CA GLN A 17 -10.79 9.44 -18.50
C GLN A 17 -9.99 9.97 -17.31
N GLU A 18 -10.51 10.97 -16.63
CA GLU A 18 -9.86 11.56 -15.48
C GLU A 18 -9.85 10.62 -14.26
N GLU A 19 -10.95 9.92 -13.98
CA GLU A 19 -10.96 8.86 -12.95
C GLU A 19 -9.93 7.76 -13.25
N ILE A 20 -9.88 7.28 -14.50
CA ILE A 20 -8.91 6.27 -14.92
C ILE A 20 -7.48 6.78 -14.74
N ARG A 21 -7.22 8.05 -15.10
CA ARG A 21 -5.91 8.69 -14.90
C ARG A 21 -5.53 8.69 -13.42
N LEU A 22 -6.40 9.18 -12.54
CA LEU A 22 -6.12 9.25 -11.11
C LEU A 22 -5.90 7.86 -10.50
N TYR A 23 -6.74 6.87 -10.81
CA TYR A 23 -6.53 5.51 -10.30
C TYR A 23 -5.27 4.86 -10.85
N SER A 24 -4.86 5.19 -12.09
CA SER A 24 -3.59 4.75 -12.66
C SER A 24 -2.40 5.38 -11.93
N GLU A 25 -2.47 6.66 -11.59
CA GLU A 25 -1.43 7.34 -10.80
C GLU A 25 -1.32 6.76 -9.39
N ILE A 26 -2.44 6.46 -8.74
CA ILE A 26 -2.45 5.77 -7.45
C ILE A 26 -1.84 4.37 -7.57
N LEU A 27 -2.12 3.65 -8.67
CA LEU A 27 -1.53 2.33 -8.93
C LEU A 27 0.00 2.41 -9.05
N GLU A 28 0.53 3.43 -9.75
CA GLU A 28 1.98 3.66 -9.83
C GLU A 28 2.58 3.97 -8.45
N LEU A 29 1.94 4.81 -7.64
CA LEU A 29 2.37 5.05 -6.25
C LEU A 29 2.39 3.77 -5.41
N GLU A 30 1.42 2.88 -5.59
CA GLU A 30 1.41 1.58 -4.91
C GLU A 30 2.51 0.63 -5.45
N ILE A 31 2.93 0.75 -6.71
CA ILE A 31 4.12 0.05 -7.21
C ILE A 31 5.39 0.61 -6.55
N GLU A 32 5.53 1.92 -6.48
CA GLU A 32 6.65 2.59 -5.78
C GLU A 32 6.71 2.21 -4.29
N LYS A 33 5.54 2.08 -3.65
CA LYS A 33 5.42 1.66 -2.25
C LYS A 33 6.03 0.28 -2.03
N THR A 34 5.84 -0.67 -2.96
CA THR A 34 6.48 -1.98 -2.88
C THR A 34 8.01 -1.85 -2.76
N ALA A 35 8.62 -0.97 -3.57
CA ALA A 35 10.06 -0.74 -3.54
C ALA A 35 10.50 -0.04 -2.24
N ALA A 36 9.76 0.97 -1.79
CA ALA A 36 10.06 1.71 -0.56
C ALA A 36 9.99 0.81 0.70
N VAL A 37 8.95 -0.05 0.81
CA VAL A 37 8.84 -1.03 1.90
C VAL A 37 10.01 -2.01 1.86
N THR A 38 10.39 -2.49 0.67
CA THR A 38 11.49 -3.45 0.53
C THR A 38 12.84 -2.87 0.95
N LYS A 39 13.06 -1.58 0.70
CA LYS A 39 14.30 -0.85 1.06
C LYS A 39 14.27 -0.25 2.47
N ALA A 40 13.17 -0.43 3.22
CA ALA A 40 12.93 0.25 4.50
C ALA A 40 13.08 1.78 4.42
N ASP A 41 12.67 2.38 3.30
CA ASP A 41 12.77 3.83 3.08
C ASP A 41 11.53 4.55 3.64
N GLY A 42 11.61 4.92 4.92
CA GLY A 42 10.53 5.62 5.62
C GLY A 42 10.15 6.97 5.02
N LYS A 43 11.11 7.72 4.45
CA LYS A 43 10.84 9.03 3.84
C LYS A 43 10.03 8.88 2.57
N SER A 44 10.40 7.92 1.72
CA SER A 44 9.62 7.61 0.52
C SER A 44 8.22 7.10 0.88
N LEU A 45 8.08 6.27 1.91
CA LEU A 45 6.77 5.80 2.39
C LEU A 45 5.86 6.94 2.85
N GLU A 46 6.37 7.90 3.60
CA GLU A 46 5.62 9.09 4.03
C GLU A 46 5.14 9.92 2.83
N LYS A 47 6.04 10.21 1.88
CA LYS A 47 5.71 10.95 0.67
C LYS A 47 4.64 10.24 -0.16
N ILE A 48 4.81 8.93 -0.39
CA ILE A 48 3.85 8.10 -1.12
C ILE A 48 2.49 8.13 -0.43
N ALA A 49 2.44 7.93 0.89
CA ALA A 49 1.19 7.94 1.64
C ALA A 49 0.44 9.28 1.50
N LYS A 50 1.16 10.40 1.58
CA LYS A 50 0.56 11.74 1.40
C LYS A 50 0.00 11.92 -0.02
N ASN A 51 0.79 11.61 -1.03
CA ASN A 51 0.37 11.76 -2.43
C ASN A 51 -0.82 10.84 -2.75
N THR A 52 -0.80 9.60 -2.27
CA THR A 52 -1.91 8.65 -2.45
C THR A 52 -3.18 9.18 -1.80
N TYR A 53 -3.10 9.78 -0.61
CA TYR A 53 -4.28 10.36 0.05
C TYR A 53 -4.88 11.50 -0.77
N GLU A 54 -4.06 12.44 -1.25
CA GLU A 54 -4.51 13.56 -2.09
C GLU A 54 -5.23 13.05 -3.35
N LEU A 55 -4.62 12.10 -4.07
CA LEU A 55 -5.21 11.50 -5.27
C LEU A 55 -6.53 10.75 -4.99
N ILE A 56 -6.62 10.02 -3.87
CA ILE A 56 -7.85 9.31 -3.49
C ILE A 56 -9.00 10.30 -3.25
N VAL A 57 -8.73 11.41 -2.55
CA VAL A 57 -9.75 12.45 -2.31
C VAL A 57 -10.26 13.01 -3.65
N HIS A 58 -9.36 13.29 -4.59
CA HIS A 58 -9.74 13.75 -5.93
C HIS A 58 -10.54 12.70 -6.71
N ALA A 59 -10.12 11.43 -6.67
CA ALA A 59 -10.81 10.34 -7.37
C ALA A 59 -12.23 10.11 -6.82
N SER A 60 -12.40 10.16 -5.49
CA SER A 60 -13.72 10.02 -4.84
C SER A 60 -14.67 11.16 -5.22
N GLU A 61 -14.17 12.39 -5.33
CA GLU A 61 -15.00 13.52 -5.76
C GLU A 61 -15.39 13.40 -7.24
N LEU A 62 -14.47 12.97 -8.11
CA LEU A 62 -14.80 12.73 -9.52
C LEU A 62 -15.83 11.61 -9.68
N GLU A 63 -15.70 10.51 -8.95
CA GLU A 63 -16.68 9.43 -8.95
C GLU A 63 -18.06 9.93 -8.56
N ARG A 64 -18.14 10.77 -7.51
CA ARG A 64 -19.39 11.40 -7.08
C ARG A 64 -19.98 12.27 -8.19
N VAL A 65 -19.15 13.11 -8.84
CA VAL A 65 -19.58 13.98 -9.95
C VAL A 65 -20.05 13.16 -11.15
N ARG A 66 -19.35 12.07 -11.50
CA ARG A 66 -19.73 11.17 -12.60
C ARG A 66 -21.06 10.48 -12.32
N MET A 67 -21.25 9.96 -11.11
CA MET A 67 -22.51 9.32 -10.71
C MET A 67 -23.67 10.33 -10.79
N SER A 68 -23.48 11.56 -10.29
CA SER A 68 -24.48 12.63 -10.41
C SER A 68 -24.80 12.97 -11.87
N ALA A 69 -23.78 13.10 -12.73
CA ALA A 69 -23.98 13.39 -14.16
C ALA A 69 -24.74 12.26 -14.87
N MET A 70 -24.46 11.00 -14.53
CA MET A 70 -25.19 9.85 -15.07
C MET A 70 -26.66 9.87 -14.63
N GLU A 71 -26.94 10.18 -13.36
CA GLU A 71 -28.29 10.33 -12.84
C GLU A 71 -29.07 11.47 -13.52
N GLU A 72 -28.43 12.63 -13.73
CA GLU A 72 -29.01 13.76 -14.49
C GLU A 72 -29.43 13.35 -15.91
N VAL A 73 -28.55 12.60 -16.61
CA VAL A 73 -28.83 12.10 -17.96
C VAL A 73 -29.97 11.09 -17.96
N HIS A 74 -30.05 10.23 -16.95
CA HIS A 74 -31.15 9.27 -16.80
C HIS A 74 -32.50 9.97 -16.52
N GLN A 75 -32.51 10.96 -15.61
CA GLN A 75 -33.72 11.70 -15.23
C GLN A 75 -34.24 12.63 -16.32
N SER A 76 -33.35 13.16 -17.17
CA SER A 76 -33.72 14.06 -18.28
C SER A 76 -34.41 13.33 -19.45
N GLY A 77 -34.56 12.00 -19.41
CA GLY A 77 -35.17 11.22 -20.49
C GLY A 77 -34.29 11.11 -21.73
N CYS A 78 -33.00 11.47 -21.63
CA CYS A 78 -32.05 11.39 -22.75
C CYS A 78 -31.69 9.94 -23.15
N ILE A 79 -32.04 8.96 -22.31
CA ILE A 79 -31.80 7.54 -22.51
C ILE A 79 -33.13 6.79 -22.35
N ASN A 80 -33.36 5.74 -23.14
CA ASN A 80 -34.58 4.91 -23.15
C ASN A 80 -35.01 4.53 -21.72
N SER A 81 -36.01 5.24 -21.22
CA SER A 81 -36.48 5.17 -19.83
C SER A 81 -37.58 4.11 -19.71
N VAL A 82 -37.20 2.89 -19.34
CA VAL A 82 -38.04 2.13 -18.41
C VAL A 82 -37.60 2.59 -17.02
N GLN A 83 -38.48 3.39 -16.39
CA GLN A 83 -38.42 3.78 -14.99
C GLN A 83 -38.18 2.52 -14.13
N ASP A 84 -37.47 2.64 -12.99
CA ASP A 84 -37.64 1.78 -11.78
C ASP A 84 -36.37 1.38 -11.02
N ILE A 85 -35.15 1.85 -11.36
CA ILE A 85 -33.96 1.50 -10.56
C ILE A 85 -33.19 2.75 -10.15
N ILE A 86 -33.37 3.15 -8.89
CA ILE A 86 -32.55 4.10 -8.15
C ILE A 86 -32.10 3.38 -6.86
N PRO A 87 -30.80 3.43 -6.49
CA PRO A 87 -29.70 4.11 -7.18
C PRO A 87 -29.29 3.40 -8.47
N MET A 88 -28.99 4.19 -9.50
CA MET A 88 -28.54 3.65 -10.79
C MET A 88 -27.07 3.25 -10.70
N THR A 89 -26.74 2.00 -11.00
CA THR A 89 -25.34 1.57 -11.06
C THR A 89 -24.70 1.94 -12.40
N LEU A 90 -23.36 1.94 -12.45
CA LEU A 90 -22.64 2.10 -13.71
C LEU A 90 -23.02 1.04 -14.76
N THR A 91 -23.17 -0.21 -14.33
CA THR A 91 -23.59 -1.30 -15.22
C THR A 91 -24.98 -1.01 -15.79
N ASP A 92 -25.91 -0.54 -14.95
CA ASP A 92 -27.27 -0.20 -15.40
C ASP A 92 -27.26 0.93 -16.42
N PHE A 93 -26.50 1.99 -16.14
CA PHE A 93 -26.36 3.12 -17.05
C PHE A 93 -25.82 2.70 -18.42
N LEU A 94 -24.70 1.96 -18.44
CA LEU A 94 -24.06 1.50 -19.68
C LEU A 94 -24.94 0.55 -20.50
N ASN A 95 -25.84 -0.18 -19.85
CA ASN A 95 -26.77 -1.09 -20.52
C ASN A 95 -27.98 -0.39 -21.16
N LYS A 96 -28.31 0.83 -20.72
CA LYS A 96 -29.42 1.60 -21.27
C LYS A 96 -29.03 2.47 -22.48
N LEU A 97 -27.73 2.68 -22.71
CA LEU A 97 -27.20 3.47 -23.82
C LEU A 97 -27.48 2.85 -25.19
N ASP A 98 -27.66 3.70 -26.20
CA ASP A 98 -27.67 3.26 -27.59
C ASP A 98 -26.32 2.64 -28.00
N ARG A 99 -26.30 1.92 -29.13
CA ARG A 99 -25.14 1.12 -29.54
C ARG A 99 -23.86 1.94 -29.72
N GLU A 100 -23.97 3.16 -30.24
CA GLU A 100 -22.81 4.02 -30.51
C GLU A 100 -22.24 4.61 -29.23
N SER A 101 -23.09 5.25 -28.42
CA SER A 101 -22.72 5.82 -27.11
C SER A 101 -22.21 4.74 -26.17
N GLY A 102 -22.89 3.59 -26.18
CA GLY A 102 -22.58 2.43 -25.35
C GLY A 102 -21.22 1.82 -25.67
N HIS A 103 -20.78 1.79 -26.94
CA HIS A 103 -19.47 1.21 -27.28
C HIS A 103 -18.32 2.01 -26.65
N LYS A 104 -18.33 3.34 -26.79
CA LYS A 104 -17.29 4.23 -26.24
C LYS A 104 -17.25 4.15 -24.71
N LEU A 105 -18.40 4.31 -24.06
CA LEU A 105 -18.47 4.34 -22.60
C LEU A 105 -18.28 2.95 -21.96
N LYS A 106 -18.69 1.86 -22.62
CA LYS A 106 -18.38 0.50 -22.13
C LYS A 106 -16.89 0.22 -22.12
N HIS A 107 -16.16 0.67 -23.14
CA HIS A 107 -14.71 0.51 -23.17
C HIS A 107 -14.05 1.21 -21.97
N LEU A 108 -14.43 2.46 -21.69
CA LEU A 108 -13.94 3.20 -20.51
C LEU A 108 -14.39 2.54 -19.20
N GLY A 109 -15.63 2.05 -19.10
CA GLY A 109 -16.11 1.32 -17.94
C GLY A 109 -15.30 0.05 -17.65
N THR A 110 -14.90 -0.68 -18.69
CA THR A 110 -13.99 -1.83 -18.56
C THR A 110 -12.60 -1.39 -18.11
N GLN A 111 -12.02 -0.36 -18.72
CA GLN A 111 -10.71 0.17 -18.32
C GLN A 111 -10.69 0.63 -16.86
N LEU A 112 -11.72 1.36 -16.41
CA LEU A 112 -11.86 1.81 -15.03
C LEU A 112 -11.92 0.60 -14.09
N LYS A 113 -12.78 -0.38 -14.40
CA LYS A 113 -12.90 -1.61 -13.61
C LYS A 113 -11.57 -2.35 -13.49
N ASP A 114 -10.85 -2.50 -14.60
CA ASP A 114 -9.56 -3.19 -14.63
C ASP A 114 -8.49 -2.44 -13.82
N THR A 115 -8.45 -1.11 -13.93
CA THR A 115 -7.52 -0.25 -13.19
C THR A 115 -7.76 -0.33 -11.69
N VAL A 116 -9.02 -0.18 -11.26
CA VAL A 116 -9.43 -0.31 -9.85
C VAL A 116 -9.15 -1.72 -9.32
N HIS A 117 -9.37 -2.76 -10.14
CA HIS A 117 -9.05 -4.14 -9.74
C HIS A 117 -7.54 -4.35 -9.54
N LYS A 118 -6.71 -3.90 -10.47
CA LYS A 118 -5.24 -3.96 -10.35
C LYS A 118 -4.75 -3.20 -9.12
N LEU A 119 -5.31 -2.02 -8.87
CA LEU A 119 -5.01 -1.22 -7.68
C LEU A 119 -5.35 -1.97 -6.39
N LYS A 120 -6.56 -2.55 -6.31
CA LYS A 120 -6.99 -3.35 -5.16
C LYS A 120 -6.04 -4.51 -4.87
N GLU A 121 -5.64 -5.26 -5.89
CA GLU A 121 -4.73 -6.39 -5.70
C GLU A 121 -3.32 -5.93 -5.30
N ARG A 122 -2.85 -4.79 -5.82
CA ARG A 122 -1.57 -4.22 -5.40
C ARG A 122 -1.59 -3.74 -3.94
N ILE A 123 -2.63 -3.04 -3.51
CA ILE A 123 -2.80 -2.60 -2.12
C ILE A 123 -2.75 -3.81 -1.19
N LYS A 124 -3.51 -4.87 -1.48
CA LYS A 124 -3.48 -6.11 -0.69
C LYS A 124 -2.10 -6.74 -0.62
N ALA A 125 -1.35 -6.73 -1.73
CA ALA A 125 0.01 -7.27 -1.76
C ALA A 125 0.96 -6.44 -0.88
N ASN A 126 0.85 -5.11 -0.93
CA ASN A 126 1.65 -4.20 -0.10
C ASN A 126 1.29 -4.32 1.39
N ASP A 127 0.01 -4.45 1.74
CA ASP A 127 -0.41 -4.65 3.13
C ASP A 127 0.19 -5.92 3.72
N ARG A 128 0.19 -7.02 2.95
CA ARG A 128 0.85 -8.27 3.36
C ARG A 128 2.36 -8.06 3.55
N LEU A 129 3.01 -7.40 2.59
CA LEU A 129 4.46 -7.13 2.66
C LEU A 129 4.82 -6.31 3.90
N ILE A 130 4.05 -5.25 4.19
CA ILE A 130 4.26 -4.40 5.36
C ILE A 130 4.11 -5.20 6.65
N ARG A 131 3.04 -5.99 6.77
CA ARG A 131 2.80 -6.85 7.95
C ARG A 131 3.95 -7.83 8.17
N THR A 132 4.37 -8.54 7.13
CA THR A 132 5.50 -9.48 7.21
C THR A 132 6.79 -8.78 7.64
N ARG A 133 7.06 -7.56 7.14
CA ARG A 133 8.24 -6.78 7.57
C ARG A 133 8.14 -6.34 9.02
N GLN A 134 6.96 -5.94 9.48
CA GLN A 134 6.73 -5.57 10.88
C GLN A 134 6.90 -6.77 11.82
N GLU A 135 6.36 -7.94 11.47
CA GLU A 135 6.52 -9.18 12.23
C GLU A 135 8.00 -9.57 12.36
N PHE A 136 8.75 -9.51 11.25
CA PHE A 136 10.19 -9.80 11.26
C PHE A 136 10.98 -8.84 12.17
N LEU A 137 10.68 -7.55 12.11
CA LEU A 137 11.32 -6.55 12.98
C LEU A 137 10.98 -6.79 14.45
N GLN A 138 9.72 -7.14 14.77
CA GLN A 138 9.28 -7.44 16.12
C GLN A 138 10.04 -8.64 16.70
N VAL A 139 10.14 -9.74 15.95
CA VAL A 139 10.91 -10.93 16.35
C VAL A 139 12.39 -10.59 16.57
N THR A 140 12.96 -9.76 15.69
CA THR A 140 14.36 -9.33 15.82
C THR A 140 14.58 -8.51 17.09
N ILE A 141 13.66 -7.58 17.40
CA ILE A 141 13.72 -6.76 18.61
C ILE A 141 13.59 -7.62 19.87
N GLU A 142 12.70 -8.61 19.85
CA GLU A 142 12.51 -9.55 20.97
C GLU A 142 13.77 -10.37 21.23
N ALA A 143 14.39 -10.93 20.19
CA ALA A 143 15.65 -11.66 20.30
C ALA A 143 16.79 -10.78 20.85
N MET A 144 16.89 -9.53 20.38
CA MET A 144 17.88 -8.58 20.92
C MET A 144 17.64 -8.28 22.41
N ARG A 145 16.38 -8.13 22.84
CA ARG A 145 16.04 -7.91 24.25
C ARG A 145 16.33 -9.13 25.12
N GLU A 146 16.11 -10.33 24.61
CA GLU A 146 16.43 -11.58 25.30
C GLU A 146 17.95 -11.74 25.50
N ASN A 147 18.74 -11.47 24.46
CA ASN A 147 20.21 -11.51 24.54
C ASN A 147 20.77 -10.47 25.54
N VAL A 148 20.16 -9.29 25.64
CA VAL A 148 20.56 -8.29 26.65
C VAL A 148 20.20 -8.75 28.07
N LYS A 149 19.10 -9.50 28.25
CA LYS A 149 18.66 -10.02 29.55
C LYS A 149 19.43 -11.26 30.00
N SER A 150 19.94 -12.07 29.07
CA SER A 150 20.70 -13.29 29.40
C SER A 150 22.11 -13.00 29.92
N GLY A 151 22.62 -11.76 29.78
CA GLY A 151 23.87 -11.32 30.42
C GLY A 151 25.14 -11.99 29.90
N GLU A 152 25.05 -12.82 28.84
CA GLU A 152 26.21 -13.40 28.17
C GLU A 152 26.92 -12.34 27.30
N VAL A 153 27.71 -11.49 27.96
CA VAL A 153 28.82 -10.82 27.29
C VAL A 153 29.85 -11.91 26.99
N SER A 154 29.84 -12.43 25.76
CA SER A 154 30.94 -13.26 25.27
C SER A 154 32.19 -12.38 25.17
N THR A 155 32.93 -12.31 26.26
CA THR A 155 34.30 -11.82 26.25
C THR A 155 35.11 -12.91 25.54
N TYR A 156 35.45 -12.66 24.28
CA TYR A 156 36.56 -13.38 23.66
C TYR A 156 37.81 -12.97 24.43
N GLU A 157 38.17 -13.73 25.47
CA GLU A 157 39.50 -13.67 26.05
C GLU A 157 40.50 -14.00 24.93
N ASP A 158 41.30 -13.00 24.58
CA ASP A 158 42.41 -13.11 23.66
C ASP A 158 43.42 -14.13 24.23
N ASP A 159 43.51 -15.29 23.58
CA ASP A 159 44.43 -16.38 23.87
C ASP A 159 45.87 -15.94 23.49
N SER A 160 46.43 -15.01 24.28
CA SER A 160 47.84 -14.60 24.21
C SER A 160 48.60 -15.23 25.38
N PRO A 161 49.61 -16.10 25.14
CA PRO A 161 50.30 -16.81 26.22
C PRO A 161 51.30 -15.86 26.89
N VAL A 162 50.93 -15.28 28.04
CA VAL A 162 51.84 -14.45 28.82
C VAL A 162 52.82 -15.34 29.59
N THR A 163 54.05 -15.38 29.08
CA THR A 163 55.24 -15.97 29.68
C THR A 163 55.58 -15.40 31.06
N LEU A 164 55.72 -16.32 32.03
CA LEU A 164 56.53 -16.33 33.26
C LEU A 164 57.37 -15.08 33.60
N ARG A 165 57.16 -14.50 34.79
CA ARG A 165 58.24 -13.97 35.64
C ARG A 165 57.91 -14.10 37.14
N THR A 166 58.64 -15.00 37.81
CA THR A 166 58.77 -15.10 39.28
C THR A 166 59.56 -13.93 39.89
N PRO A 167 59.36 -13.65 41.19
CA PRO A 167 60.50 -13.50 42.10
C PRO A 167 60.38 -14.31 43.41
N ARG A 168 61.55 -14.58 43.99
CA ARG A 168 61.88 -15.58 45.03
C ARG A 168 61.55 -15.19 46.48
N LYS A 169 61.09 -16.22 47.23
CA LYS A 169 61.44 -16.70 48.60
C LYS A 169 61.52 -15.73 49.81
N ARG A 170 60.75 -16.06 50.86
CA ARG A 170 61.16 -16.44 52.24
C ARG A 170 59.97 -17.13 52.93
N SER A 171 59.97 -18.45 53.10
CA SER A 171 60.43 -19.20 54.29
C SER A 171 59.56 -19.07 55.55
N SER A 172 58.66 -20.04 55.77
CA SER A 172 58.57 -20.77 57.06
C SER A 172 57.87 -22.12 56.85
N VAL A 173 58.66 -23.17 56.97
CA VAL A 173 58.24 -24.58 57.15
C VAL A 173 57.73 -24.72 58.58
N LEU A 174 56.59 -25.38 58.79
CA LEU A 174 56.41 -26.35 59.89
C LEU A 174 55.40 -27.42 59.47
N VAL A 175 55.88 -28.66 59.43
CA VAL A 175 55.14 -29.90 59.23
C VAL A 175 54.76 -30.46 60.60
N ASN A 176 53.56 -31.03 60.68
CA ASN A 176 53.01 -31.76 61.83
C ASN A 176 53.94 -32.85 62.39
N ALA A 177 53.90 -33.07 63.70
CA ALA A 177 54.03 -34.40 64.30
C ALA A 177 53.43 -34.45 65.70
N SER A 178 52.52 -35.41 65.89
CA SER A 178 52.00 -35.90 67.16
C SER A 178 53.09 -36.66 67.93
N ALA A 179 53.01 -36.61 69.27
CA ALA A 179 53.40 -37.67 70.19
C ALA A 179 52.38 -37.68 71.33
#